data_AF-A0A3M2J8G5-F1
#
_entry.id   AF-A0A3M2J8G5-F1
#
_cell.length_a   1.000
_cell.length_b   1.000
_cell.length_c   1.000
_cell.angle_alpha   90.00
_cell.angle_beta   90.00
_cell.angle_gamma   90.00
#
_symmetry.space_group_name_H-M   'P 1'
#
loop_
_entity.id
_entity.type
_entity.pdbx_description
1 polymer ?
#
loop_
_entity_poly.entity_id
_entity_poly.type
_entity_poly.pdbx_seq_one_letter_code
_entity_poly.pdbx_strand_id
1 'polypeptide(L)'
;MTWSLLVLWMVLPALTFAVLLRLLPGDRSTPRRRAGRNRDRVRGHVAGALDRTADRLRRGHHRETAPDPFDALHVQIRLGIVAEHLRELEDDPHAWARAERIIASQLAYDALLADACRLAGVEVLPRAKGDPWERMREEVELAARGWTW
;
A
#
# COMPACT_ATOMS: atom_id res chain seq x y z
N MET A 1 28.99 -39.22 29.66
CA MET A 1 28.17 -37.99 29.86
C MET A 1 28.59 -36.81 28.96
N THR A 2 29.68 -36.91 28.18
CA THR A 2 30.14 -35.87 27.24
C THR A 2 29.44 -35.92 25.87
N TRP A 3 29.01 -37.11 25.46
CA TRP A 3 28.31 -37.31 24.17
C TRP A 3 26.97 -36.60 24.06
N SER A 4 26.21 -36.51 25.17
CA SER A 4 24.94 -35.78 25.20
C SER A 4 25.11 -34.27 25.02
N LEU A 5 26.22 -33.71 25.51
CA LEU A 5 26.55 -32.28 25.32
C LEU A 5 26.90 -31.97 23.87
N LEU A 6 27.62 -32.86 23.17
CA LEU A 6 27.94 -32.71 21.75
C LEU A 6 26.67 -32.73 20.87
N VAL A 7 25.76 -33.68 21.12
CA VAL A 7 24.50 -33.77 20.37
C VAL A 7 23.63 -32.53 20.62
N LEU A 8 23.54 -32.07 21.88
CA LEU A 8 22.79 -30.86 22.22
C LEU A 8 23.36 -29.63 21.50
N TRP A 9 24.68 -29.47 21.48
CA TRP A 9 25.33 -28.32 20.84
C TRP A 9 25.17 -28.32 19.31
N MET A 10 24.99 -29.48 18.69
CA MET A 10 24.78 -29.59 17.24
C MET A 10 23.32 -29.28 16.84
N VAL A 11 22.36 -29.66 17.69
CA VAL A 11 20.93 -29.48 17.42
C VAL A 11 20.42 -28.09 17.84
N LEU A 12 21.04 -27.48 18.86
CA LEU A 12 20.70 -26.13 19.34
C LEU A 12 20.74 -25.03 18.25
N PRO A 13 21.79 -24.90 17.42
CA PRO A 13 21.81 -23.91 16.34
C PRO A 13 20.76 -24.20 15.27
N ALA A 14 20.49 -25.46 14.94
CA ALA A 14 19.46 -25.83 13.98
C ALA A 14 18.05 -25.50 14.50
N LEU A 15 17.78 -25.76 15.78
CA LEU A 15 16.51 -25.41 16.44
C LEU A 15 16.33 -23.90 16.58
N THR A 16 17.36 -23.19 17.02
CA THR A 16 17.31 -21.71 17.13
C THR A 16 17.14 -21.08 15.76
N PHE A 17 17.84 -21.57 14.73
CA PHE A 17 17.67 -21.11 13.36
C PHE A 17 16.28 -21.45 12.80
N ALA A 18 15.72 -22.63 13.11
CA ALA A 18 14.36 -23.00 12.71
C ALA A 18 13.28 -22.14 13.41
N VAL A 19 13.49 -21.78 14.68
CA VAL A 19 12.63 -20.88 15.43
C VAL A 19 12.76 -19.45 14.90
N LEU A 20 13.99 -18.99 14.63
CA LEU A 20 14.27 -17.70 14.01
C LEU A 20 13.59 -17.59 12.64
N LEU A 21 13.67 -18.64 11.80
CA LEU A 21 12.98 -18.71 10.50
C LEU A 21 11.45 -18.73 10.62
N ARG A 22 10.89 -19.13 11.77
CA ARG A 22 9.44 -19.02 12.03
C ARG A 22 9.03 -17.63 12.51
N LEU A 23 9.96 -16.88 13.10
CA LEU A 23 9.76 -15.51 13.57
C LEU A 23 10.00 -14.48 12.46
N LEU A 24 10.86 -14.80 11.48
CA LEU A 24 11.08 -14.00 10.28
C LEU A 24 9.87 -14.14 9.33
N PRO A 25 9.16 -13.04 9.00
CA PRO A 25 8.10 -13.03 8.00
C PRO A 25 8.74 -13.13 6.60
N GLY A 26 9.19 -14.32 6.24
CA GLY A 26 9.75 -14.62 4.93
C GLY A 26 8.65 -15.03 3.96
N ASP A 27 8.37 -14.14 3.02
CA ASP A 27 7.59 -14.44 1.82
C ASP A 27 8.23 -15.63 1.08
N ARG A 28 7.50 -16.74 1.01
CA ARG A 28 7.87 -17.90 0.20
C ARG A 28 6.95 -17.94 -1.00
N SER A 29 7.51 -17.52 -2.13
CA SER A 29 7.06 -17.81 -3.48
C SER A 29 6.56 -19.26 -3.63
N THR A 30 5.25 -19.36 -3.85
CA THR A 30 4.31 -20.44 -4.26
C THR A 30 4.85 -21.83 -4.72
N PRO A 31 4.09 -22.94 -4.47
CA PRO A 31 2.97 -23.29 -5.35
C PRO A 31 1.65 -23.66 -4.64
N ARG A 32 0.59 -23.05 -5.16
CA ARG A 32 -0.83 -23.42 -5.28
C ARG A 32 -1.47 -24.56 -4.45
N ARG A 33 -2.63 -24.16 -3.90
CA ARG A 33 -3.92 -24.87 -3.81
C ARG A 33 -4.04 -25.96 -2.73
N ARG A 34 -4.16 -25.53 -1.47
CA ARG A 34 -5.24 -25.99 -0.54
C ARG A 34 -5.23 -25.33 0.84
N ALA A 35 -4.15 -24.66 1.23
CA ALA A 35 -4.04 -24.01 2.54
C ALA A 35 -4.41 -22.51 2.60
N GLY A 36 -4.82 -21.90 1.47
CA GLY A 36 -5.01 -20.43 1.35
C GLY A 36 -6.29 -19.88 1.98
N ARG A 37 -7.36 -20.68 2.11
CA ARG A 37 -8.69 -20.14 2.41
C ARG A 37 -8.82 -19.46 3.78
N ASN A 38 -8.05 -19.90 4.79
CA ASN A 38 -8.14 -19.31 6.12
C ASN A 38 -7.21 -18.08 6.29
N ARG A 39 -6.04 -18.09 5.65
CA ARG A 39 -5.10 -16.95 5.67
C ARG A 39 -5.59 -15.77 4.84
N ASP A 40 -6.26 -16.02 3.73
CA ASP A 40 -6.87 -14.98 2.90
C ASP A 40 -8.02 -14.27 3.64
N ARG A 41 -8.79 -15.00 4.47
CA ARG A 41 -9.83 -14.39 5.32
C ARG A 41 -9.24 -13.46 6.36
N VAL A 42 -8.23 -13.90 7.11
CA VAL A 42 -7.62 -13.06 8.17
C VAL A 42 -6.96 -11.82 7.55
N ARG A 43 -6.24 -11.97 6.42
CA ARG A 43 -5.69 -10.82 5.68
C ARG A 43 -6.77 -9.86 5.19
N GLY A 44 -7.87 -10.36 4.63
CA GLY A 44 -8.98 -9.52 4.19
C GLY A 44 -9.65 -8.76 5.33
N HIS A 45 -9.78 -9.36 6.52
CA HIS A 45 -10.36 -8.68 7.69
C HIS A 45 -9.45 -7.59 8.25
N VAL A 46 -8.13 -7.83 8.30
CA VAL A 46 -7.15 -6.82 8.73
C VAL A 46 -7.06 -5.69 7.71
N ALA A 47 -7.00 -6.00 6.41
CA ALA A 47 -7.02 -4.99 5.35
C ALA A 47 -8.30 -4.15 5.40
N GLY A 48 -9.47 -4.78 5.55
CA GLY A 48 -10.75 -4.08 5.68
C GLY A 48 -10.91 -3.31 7.01
N ALA A 49 -10.23 -3.72 8.08
CA ALA A 49 -10.18 -2.95 9.32
C ALA A 49 -9.33 -1.69 9.14
N LEU A 50 -8.14 -1.82 8.54
CA LEU A 50 -7.24 -0.71 8.22
C LEU A 50 -7.91 0.29 7.28
N ASP A 51 -8.56 -0.18 6.21
CA ASP A 51 -9.34 0.66 5.28
C ASP A 51 -10.45 1.43 6.01
N ARG A 52 -11.19 0.78 6.93
CA ARG A 52 -12.23 1.47 7.71
C ARG A 52 -11.67 2.55 8.63
N THR A 53 -10.50 2.31 9.24
CA THR A 53 -9.80 3.34 10.03
C THR A 53 -9.27 4.48 9.16
N ALA A 54 -8.70 4.18 7.99
CA ALA A 54 -8.27 5.18 7.02
C ALA A 54 -9.45 6.04 6.56
N ASP A 55 -10.60 5.42 6.27
CA ASP A 55 -11.84 6.12 5.93
C ASP A 55 -12.37 6.99 7.07
N ARG A 56 -12.19 6.58 8.33
CA ARG A 56 -12.57 7.39 9.50
C ARG A 56 -11.66 8.59 9.65
N LEU A 57 -10.35 8.42 9.45
CA LEU A 57 -9.38 9.52 9.49
C LEU A 57 -9.66 10.51 8.34
N ARG A 58 -9.94 10.02 7.13
CA ARG A 58 -10.38 10.84 5.99
C ARG A 58 -11.66 11.62 6.29
N ARG A 59 -12.68 10.95 6.81
CA ARG A 59 -13.96 11.59 7.17
C ARG A 59 -13.82 12.60 8.31
N GLY A 60 -12.91 12.36 9.26
CA GLY A 60 -12.63 13.29 10.34
C GLY A 60 -12.02 14.61 9.88
N HIS A 61 -11.30 14.60 8.75
CA HIS A 61 -10.72 15.78 8.13
C HIS A 61 -11.74 16.58 7.29
N HIS A 62 -12.78 15.94 6.74
CA HIS A 62 -13.88 16.58 6.01
C HIS A 62 -15.02 17.10 6.91
N ARG A 63 -14.68 17.76 8.03
CA ARG A 63 -15.71 18.44 8.85
C ARG A 63 -15.97 19.83 8.29
N GLU A 64 -17.12 19.98 7.62
CA GLU A 64 -17.96 21.17 7.33
C GLU A 64 -17.40 22.56 7.74
N THR A 65 -16.19 22.86 7.33
CA THR A 65 -15.60 24.20 7.33
C THR A 65 -15.50 24.58 5.86
N ALA A 66 -15.74 25.84 5.50
CA ALA A 66 -15.56 26.30 4.12
C ALA A 66 -14.23 25.75 3.57
N PRO A 67 -14.19 25.21 2.33
CA PRO A 67 -13.00 24.55 1.81
C PRO A 67 -11.78 25.46 1.97
N ASP A 68 -10.76 25.00 2.68
CA ASP A 68 -9.54 25.78 2.82
C ASP A 68 -8.87 25.83 1.43
N PRO A 69 -8.62 27.01 0.85
CA PRO A 69 -7.95 27.12 -0.45
C PRO A 69 -6.58 26.42 -0.47
N PHE A 70 -5.94 26.22 0.68
CA PHE A 70 -4.67 25.51 0.78
C PHE A 70 -4.79 23.97 0.71
N ASP A 71 -5.98 23.40 0.93
CA ASP A 71 -6.19 21.95 0.85
C ASP A 71 -5.90 21.44 -0.57
N ALA A 72 -6.36 22.17 -1.59
CA ALA A 72 -6.12 21.84 -2.98
C ALA A 72 -4.62 21.87 -3.30
N LEU A 73 -3.92 22.93 -2.88
CA LEU A 73 -2.47 23.05 -3.06
C LEU A 73 -1.70 21.93 -2.34
N HIS A 74 -2.10 21.59 -1.13
CA HIS A 74 -1.46 20.53 -0.35
C HIS A 74 -1.60 19.16 -1.05
N VAL A 75 -2.79 18.87 -1.58
CA VAL A 75 -3.04 17.64 -2.36
C VAL A 75 -2.22 17.63 -3.66
N GLN A 76 -2.13 18.76 -4.38
CA GLN A 76 -1.32 18.88 -5.60
C GLN A 76 0.17 18.61 -5.33
N ILE A 77 0.74 19.23 -4.30
CA ILE A 77 2.14 19.00 -3.91
C ILE A 77 2.38 17.52 -3.59
N ARG A 78 1.48 16.91 -2.82
CA ARG A 78 1.60 15.49 -2.45
C ARG A 78 1.45 14.57 -3.65
N LEU A 79 0.56 14.87 -4.59
CA LEU A 79 0.44 14.14 -5.85
C LEU A 79 1.75 14.20 -6.64
N GLY A 80 2.37 15.38 -6.75
CA GLY A 80 3.62 15.55 -7.48
C GLY A 80 4.77 14.76 -6.86
N ILE A 81 4.90 14.79 -5.54
CA ILE A 81 5.89 14.00 -4.81
C ILE A 81 5.71 12.50 -5.05
N VAL A 82 4.47 11.99 -4.97
CA VAL A 82 4.21 10.55 -5.16
C VAL A 82 4.36 10.15 -6.63
N ALA A 83 3.97 11.00 -7.57
CA ALA A 83 4.14 10.77 -9.00
C ALA A 83 5.62 10.69 -9.37
N GLU A 84 6.45 11.60 -8.86
CA GLU A 84 7.89 11.56 -9.05
C GLU A 84 8.51 10.29 -8.44
N HIS A 85 8.12 9.94 -7.21
CA HIS A 85 8.61 8.73 -6.58
C HIS A 85 8.24 7.45 -7.38
N LEU A 86 7.06 7.43 -7.99
CA LEU A 86 6.64 6.33 -8.84
C LEU A 86 7.51 6.24 -10.11
N ARG A 87 7.80 7.38 -10.76
CA ARG A 87 8.71 7.43 -11.92
C ARG A 87 10.12 6.96 -11.56
N GLU A 88 10.69 7.44 -10.45
CA GLU A 88 12.00 7.01 -9.94
C GLU A 88 12.05 5.48 -9.74
N LEU A 89 10.98 4.89 -9.19
CA LEU A 89 10.85 3.45 -8.99
C LEU A 89 10.66 2.67 -10.30
N GLU A 90 10.01 3.27 -11.29
CA GLU A 90 9.85 2.69 -12.61
C GLU A 90 11.16 2.72 -13.40
N ASP A 91 11.96 3.77 -13.22
CA ASP A 91 13.24 3.96 -13.92
C ASP A 91 14.42 3.20 -13.28
N ASP A 92 14.37 2.89 -11.98
CA ASP A 92 15.39 2.09 -11.29
C ASP A 92 15.02 0.58 -11.21
N PRO A 93 15.53 -0.28 -12.12
CA PRO A 93 15.25 -1.70 -12.08
C PRO A 93 15.93 -2.44 -10.92
N HIS A 94 16.93 -1.84 -10.28
CA HIS A 94 17.71 -2.42 -9.19
C HIS A 94 17.20 -2.00 -7.81
N ALA A 95 16.15 -1.19 -7.76
CA ALA A 95 15.51 -0.78 -6.52
C ALA A 95 15.10 -2.00 -5.67
N TRP A 96 15.53 -1.99 -4.40
CA TRP A 96 15.10 -3.00 -3.44
C TRP A 96 13.58 -3.02 -3.30
N ALA A 97 12.98 -4.22 -3.25
CA ALA A 97 11.55 -4.44 -3.13
C ALA A 97 10.69 -3.64 -4.14
N ARG A 98 11.22 -3.40 -5.35
CA ARG A 98 10.60 -2.56 -6.39
C ARG A 98 9.11 -2.85 -6.60
N ALA A 99 8.74 -4.12 -6.78
CA ALA A 99 7.34 -4.49 -7.04
C ALA A 99 6.41 -4.05 -5.90
N GLU A 100 6.77 -4.30 -4.64
CA GLU A 100 5.96 -3.92 -3.49
C GLU A 100 5.91 -2.40 -3.30
N ARG A 101 7.03 -1.72 -3.53
CA ARG A 101 7.11 -0.25 -3.47
C ARG A 101 6.28 0.43 -4.56
N ILE A 102 6.29 -0.11 -5.78
CA ILE A 102 5.44 0.35 -6.88
C ILE A 102 3.97 0.19 -6.49
N ILE A 103 3.57 -0.99 -6.00
CA ILE A 103 2.18 -1.25 -5.57
C ILE A 103 1.77 -0.28 -4.46
N ALA A 104 2.59 -0.10 -3.44
CA ALA A 104 2.30 0.81 -2.33
C ALA A 104 2.19 2.27 -2.79
N SER A 105 3.09 2.71 -3.67
CA SER A 105 3.10 4.07 -4.21
C SER A 105 1.89 4.32 -5.12
N GLN A 106 1.51 3.35 -5.96
CA GLN A 106 0.30 3.42 -6.78
C GLN A 106 -0.96 3.50 -5.92
N LEU A 107 -1.04 2.75 -4.82
CA LEU A 107 -2.17 2.84 -3.89
C LEU A 107 -2.25 4.21 -3.20
N ALA A 108 -1.10 4.78 -2.83
CA ALA A 108 -1.04 6.13 -2.27
C ALA A 108 -1.43 7.20 -3.30
N TYR A 109 -1.02 7.01 -4.56
CA TYR A 109 -1.38 7.88 -5.67
C TYR A 109 -2.88 7.84 -5.95
N ASP A 110 -3.47 6.65 -6.14
CA ASP A 110 -4.92 6.47 -6.31
C ASP A 110 -5.72 7.11 -5.16
N ALA A 111 -5.19 7.02 -3.93
CA ALA A 111 -5.80 7.64 -2.77
C ALA A 111 -5.78 9.17 -2.89
N LEU A 112 -4.64 9.78 -3.20
CA LEU A 112 -4.52 11.23 -3.38
C LEU A 112 -5.36 11.73 -4.55
N LEU A 113 -5.46 10.96 -5.63
CA LEU A 113 -6.28 11.28 -6.79
C LEU A 113 -7.77 11.36 -6.40
N ALA A 114 -8.25 10.40 -5.59
CA ALA A 114 -9.60 10.46 -5.05
C ALA A 114 -9.82 11.66 -4.10
N ASP A 115 -8.78 12.14 -3.40
CA ASP A 115 -8.87 13.35 -2.57
C ASP A 115 -8.97 14.61 -3.45
N ALA A 116 -8.17 14.70 -4.51
CA ALA A 116 -8.23 15.77 -5.49
C ALA A 116 -9.59 15.82 -6.20
N CYS A 117 -10.12 14.68 -6.64
CA CYS A 117 -11.44 14.59 -7.25
C CYS A 117 -12.54 15.12 -6.32
N ARG A 118 -12.50 14.78 -5.02
CA ARG A 118 -13.47 15.32 -4.06
C ARG A 118 -13.36 16.83 -3.88
N LEU A 119 -12.14 17.37 -3.82
CA LEU A 119 -11.92 18.82 -3.74
C LEU A 119 -12.36 19.55 -5.01
N ALA A 120 -12.22 18.90 -6.18
CA ALA A 120 -12.64 19.42 -7.47
C ALA A 120 -14.13 19.21 -7.79
N GLY A 121 -14.88 18.52 -6.93
CA GLY A 121 -16.28 18.16 -7.19
C GLY A 121 -16.45 17.14 -8.32
N VAL A 122 -15.42 16.36 -8.64
CA VAL A 122 -15.46 15.27 -9.61
C VAL A 122 -16.00 14.00 -8.95
N GLU A 123 -16.93 13.32 -9.62
CA GLU A 123 -17.50 12.08 -9.12
C GLU A 123 -16.48 10.93 -9.18
N VAL A 124 -16.24 10.32 -8.02
CA VAL A 124 -15.37 9.14 -7.85
C VAL A 124 -16.24 7.90 -7.73
N LEU A 125 -16.14 6.99 -8.70
CA LEU A 125 -16.92 5.76 -8.70
C LEU A 125 -16.28 4.71 -7.77
N PRO A 126 -17.06 4.00 -6.93
CA PRO A 126 -16.53 2.97 -6.07
C PRO A 126 -16.04 1.76 -6.88
N ARG A 127 -14.73 1.50 -6.89
CA ARG A 127 -14.12 0.38 -7.64
C ARG A 127 -12.91 -0.24 -6.91
N ALA A 128 -12.49 -1.42 -7.37
CA ALA A 128 -11.41 -2.19 -6.74
C ALA A 128 -10.00 -1.62 -7.04
N LYS A 129 -9.36 -0.92 -6.09
CA LYS A 129 -8.00 -0.26 -6.08
C LYS A 129 -6.95 -0.75 -7.15
N GLY A 130 -6.25 0.17 -7.84
CA GLY A 130 -5.32 -0.07 -8.98
C GLY A 130 -5.83 -0.19 -10.44
N ASP A 131 -6.89 0.50 -10.90
CA ASP A 131 -7.52 0.33 -12.23
C ASP A 131 -6.99 1.44 -13.14
N PRO A 132 -6.18 1.10 -14.16
CA PRO A 132 -5.52 2.12 -14.97
C PRO A 132 -6.47 3.03 -15.74
N TRP A 133 -7.63 2.52 -16.18
CA TRP A 133 -8.53 3.30 -17.03
C TRP A 133 -9.28 4.39 -16.24
N GLU A 134 -9.83 4.02 -15.08
CA GLU A 134 -10.48 4.99 -14.19
C GLU A 134 -9.49 6.03 -13.66
N ARG A 135 -8.26 5.61 -13.33
CA ARG A 135 -7.19 6.54 -12.97
C ARG A 135 -6.96 7.57 -14.08
N MET A 136 -6.78 7.12 -15.33
CA MET A 136 -6.60 8.01 -16.47
C MET A 136 -7.79 8.98 -16.64
N ARG A 137 -9.02 8.49 -16.48
CA ARG A 137 -10.22 9.34 -16.53
C ARG A 137 -10.17 10.43 -15.46
N GLU A 138 -9.88 10.08 -14.21
CA GLU A 138 -9.76 11.02 -13.09
C GLU A 138 -8.65 12.05 -13.33
N GLU A 139 -7.49 11.62 -13.82
CA GLU A 139 -6.36 12.51 -14.15
C GLU A 139 -6.73 13.54 -15.22
N VAL A 140 -7.39 13.09 -16.29
CA VAL A 140 -7.83 13.97 -17.39
C VAL A 140 -8.90 14.95 -16.91
N GLU A 141 -9.88 14.50 -16.12
CA GLU A 141 -10.92 15.38 -15.55
C GLU A 141 -10.33 16.45 -14.62
N LEU A 142 -9.32 16.09 -13.82
CA LEU A 142 -8.60 17.04 -12.97
C LEU A 142 -7.78 18.03 -13.80
N ALA A 143 -7.04 17.56 -14.80
CA ALA A 143 -6.26 18.40 -15.70
C ALA A 143 -7.16 19.41 -16.45
N ALA A 144 -8.33 18.98 -16.91
CA ALA A 144 -9.33 19.85 -17.56
C ALA A 144 -9.85 20.97 -16.63
N ARG A 145 -9.79 20.77 -15.31
CA ARG A 145 -10.16 21.76 -14.27
C ARG A 145 -8.97 22.60 -13.80
N GLY A 146 -7.82 22.49 -14.45
CA GLY A 146 -6.61 23.27 -14.14
C GLY A 146 -5.80 22.70 -12.97
N TRP A 147 -6.03 21.46 -12.57
CA TRP A 147 -5.15 20.79 -11.60
C TRP A 147 -3.84 20.37 -12.26
N THR A 148 -2.74 20.56 -11.54
CA THR A 148 -1.40 20.20 -12.00
C THR A 148 -0.60 19.61 -10.86
N TRP A 149 0.24 18.62 -11.14
CA TRP A 149 1.17 18.01 -10.19
C TRP A 149 2.34 17.34 -10.92
#